data_AF-A0A3C0R359-F1
#
_entry.id   AF-A0A3C0R359-F1
#
_cell.length_a   1.000
_cell.length_b   1.000
_cell.length_c   1.000
_cell.angle_alpha   90.00
_cell.angle_beta   90.00
_cell.angle_gamma   90.00
#
_symmetry.space_group_name_H-M   'P 1'
#
loop_
_entity.id
_entity.type
_entity.pdbx_description
1 polymer ?
#
loop_
_entity_poly.entity_id
_entity_poly.type
_entity_poly.pdbx_seq_one_letter_code
_entity_poly.pdbx_strand_id
1 'polypeptide(L)'
;MFGHVRARSHTANGFNFGQLFFRKPTDSRRCVLEHASMDTEQIEQIEYGRFDDLQRRFGIRRSKAYELIDAGKIKSVAVRKKGSRAGIRLINFNSVREFLRENEAHG
;
A
#
# COMPACT_ATOMS: atom_id res chain seq x y z
N MET A 1 61.85 3.61 -12.83
CA MET A 1 61.99 4.12 -14.21
C MET A 1 61.17 3.21 -15.12
N PHE A 2 60.43 3.81 -16.06
CA PHE A 2 59.58 3.21 -17.10
C PHE A 2 58.28 2.56 -16.58
N GLY A 3 57.08 2.82 -17.10
CA GLY A 3 56.65 3.64 -18.23
C GLY A 3 55.13 3.51 -18.36
N HIS A 4 54.54 4.56 -18.91
CA HIS A 4 53.13 4.77 -19.27
C HIS A 4 52.45 3.64 -20.07
N VAL A 5 51.11 3.76 -20.22
CA VAL A 5 50.18 3.31 -21.32
C VAL A 5 48.95 2.63 -20.70
N ARG A 6 47.66 2.95 -20.94
CA ARG A 6 46.95 3.78 -21.93
C ARG A 6 45.50 4.04 -21.43
N ALA A 7 44.90 5.11 -21.96
CA ALA A 7 43.49 5.51 -21.85
C ALA A 7 42.47 4.54 -22.49
N ARG A 8 41.18 4.70 -22.15
CA ARG A 8 39.96 4.58 -22.99
C ARG A 8 38.72 4.79 -22.10
N SER A 9 38.09 5.97 -22.12
CA SER A 9 37.06 6.45 -23.07
C SER A 9 35.63 6.01 -22.71
N HIS A 10 34.85 7.01 -22.33
CA HIS A 10 33.39 7.17 -22.43
C HIS A 10 32.62 6.12 -23.25
N THR A 11 31.52 5.63 -22.67
CA THR A 11 30.31 5.28 -23.43
C THR A 11 29.10 5.85 -22.70
N ALA A 12 28.58 6.96 -23.24
CA ALA A 12 27.20 7.36 -23.05
C ALA A 12 26.33 6.46 -23.94
N ASN A 13 25.29 5.86 -23.39
CA ASN A 13 24.21 5.29 -24.19
C ASN A 13 22.89 5.85 -23.67
N GLY A 14 22.43 6.89 -24.37
CA GLY A 14 21.05 7.33 -24.31
C GLY A 14 20.16 6.31 -25.00
N PHE A 15 19.03 6.01 -24.37
CA PHE A 15 17.90 5.36 -25.02
C PHE A 15 16.71 6.31 -24.89
N ASN A 16 16.41 6.99 -26.00
CA ASN A 16 15.20 7.78 -26.18
C ASN A 16 14.64 7.36 -27.52
N PHE A 17 13.50 6.65 -27.51
CA PHE A 17 12.82 6.23 -28.73
C PHE A 17 11.31 6.18 -28.50
N GLY A 18 10.59 6.99 -29.27
CA GLY A 18 9.30 6.59 -29.81
C GLY A 18 8.06 7.02 -29.05
N GLN A 19 7.61 8.25 -29.31
CA GLN A 19 6.19 8.52 -29.47
C GLN A 19 5.61 7.57 -30.54
N LEU A 20 4.39 7.06 -30.35
CA LEU A 20 3.46 6.84 -31.47
C LEU A 20 2.03 6.60 -30.96
N PHE A 21 1.23 7.67 -31.07
CA PHE A 21 -0.14 7.66 -31.56
C PHE A 21 -0.87 6.31 -31.59
N PHE A 22 -1.86 6.13 -30.72
CA PHE A 22 -3.04 5.38 -31.12
C PHE A 22 -4.34 6.10 -30.74
N ARG A 23 -5.10 6.33 -31.79
CA ARG A 23 -6.34 7.09 -31.94
C ARG A 23 -7.39 6.78 -30.86
N LYS A 24 -8.13 7.83 -30.46
CA LYS A 24 -9.48 7.73 -29.92
C LYS A 24 -10.39 7.01 -30.93
N PRO A 25 -11.23 6.06 -30.51
CA PRO A 25 -12.54 5.88 -31.12
C PRO A 25 -13.59 6.64 -30.31
N THR A 26 -14.26 7.57 -30.98
CA THR A 26 -15.53 8.16 -30.57
C THR A 26 -16.63 7.12 -30.60
N ASP A 27 -17.38 7.08 -29.51
CA ASP A 27 -18.82 6.92 -29.42
C ASP A 27 -19.48 5.79 -30.23
N SER A 28 -20.03 4.82 -29.50
CA SER A 28 -21.23 4.12 -29.92
C SER A 28 -21.85 3.41 -28.72
N ARG A 29 -23.07 3.86 -28.39
CA ARG A 29 -24.10 3.13 -27.62
C ARG A 29 -23.90 3.16 -26.10
N ARG A 30 -24.23 4.31 -25.50
CA ARG A 30 -24.88 4.27 -24.17
C ARG A 30 -26.26 3.64 -24.33
N CYS A 31 -26.31 2.31 -24.33
CA CYS A 31 -27.47 1.63 -23.78
C CYS A 31 -27.55 2.08 -22.32
N VAL A 32 -28.59 2.82 -22.00
CA VAL A 32 -28.88 3.27 -20.63
C VAL A 32 -29.20 2.00 -19.85
N LEU A 33 -28.17 1.42 -19.23
CA LEU A 33 -28.33 0.31 -18.31
C LEU A 33 -28.89 0.92 -17.03
N GLU A 34 -30.22 0.86 -16.94
CA GLU A 34 -30.94 0.34 -15.78
C GLU A 34 -30.26 0.66 -14.44
N HIS A 35 -30.80 1.67 -13.74
CA HIS A 35 -30.54 1.84 -12.31
C HIS A 35 -31.20 0.68 -11.55
N ALA A 36 -30.61 -0.51 -11.66
CA ALA A 36 -30.78 -1.52 -10.65
C ALA A 36 -30.21 -0.91 -9.36
N SER A 37 -31.06 -0.73 -8.37
CA SER A 37 -30.66 -0.50 -6.99
C SER A 37 -29.71 -1.63 -6.61
N MET A 38 -28.40 -1.39 -6.75
CA MET A 38 -27.40 -2.16 -6.04
C MET A 38 -27.69 -1.90 -4.58
N ASP A 39 -28.32 -2.87 -3.93
CA ASP A 39 -28.40 -2.94 -2.48
C ASP A 39 -27.03 -2.53 -1.95
N THR A 40 -27.02 -1.59 -1.02
CA THR A 40 -25.78 -1.13 -0.38
C THR A 40 -25.29 -2.31 0.45
N GLU A 41 -24.68 -3.29 -0.23
CA GLU A 41 -23.94 -4.37 0.38
C GLU A 41 -22.82 -3.66 1.14
N GLN A 42 -23.04 -3.61 2.44
CA GLN A 42 -22.18 -3.01 3.43
C GLN A 42 -20.78 -3.55 3.14
N ILE A 43 -19.91 -2.70 2.59
CA ILE A 43 -18.53 -3.09 2.27
C ILE A 43 -17.96 -3.66 3.56
N GLU A 44 -17.81 -4.98 3.59
CA GLU A 44 -17.38 -5.70 4.77
C GLU A 44 -16.10 -5.04 5.26
N GLN A 45 -16.18 -4.49 6.45
CA GLN A 45 -15.12 -3.74 7.08
C GLN A 45 -13.89 -4.64 7.14
N ILE A 46 -12.91 -4.39 6.24
CA ILE A 46 -11.63 -5.11 6.23
C ILE A 46 -11.07 -5.08 7.64
N GLU A 47 -11.12 -6.23 8.29
CA GLU A 47 -10.87 -6.32 9.73
C GLU A 47 -9.38 -6.35 10.03
N TYR A 48 -8.57 -6.88 9.11
CA TYR A 48 -7.14 -7.03 9.26
C TYR A 48 -6.35 -6.50 8.05
N GLY A 49 -5.22 -5.85 8.32
CA GLY A 49 -4.29 -5.42 7.27
C GLY A 49 -2.83 -5.45 7.70
N ARG A 50 -1.93 -5.17 6.74
CA ARG A 50 -0.49 -5.09 7.00
C ARG A 50 -0.11 -3.69 7.47
N PHE A 51 1.15 -3.51 7.86
CA PHE A 51 1.68 -2.18 8.19
C PHE A 51 1.58 -1.17 7.03
N ASP A 52 1.74 -1.62 5.78
CA ASP A 52 1.59 -0.77 4.60
C ASP A 52 0.16 -0.22 4.49
N ASP A 53 -0.83 -1.10 4.69
CA ASP A 53 -2.24 -0.73 4.70
C ASP A 53 -2.59 0.21 5.86
N LEU A 54 -1.98 -0.01 7.04
CA LEU A 54 -2.14 0.86 8.19
C LEU A 54 -1.68 2.30 7.87
N GLN A 55 -0.53 2.43 7.23
CA GLN A 55 0.01 3.73 6.84
C GLN A 55 -0.85 4.40 5.76
N ARG A 56 -1.31 3.64 4.75
CA ARG A 56 -2.14 4.18 3.66
C ARG A 56 -3.52 4.65 4.14
N ARG A 57 -4.11 3.97 5.13
CA ARG A 57 -5.48 4.25 5.59
C ARG A 57 -5.55 5.20 6.78
N PHE A 58 -4.63 5.07 7.73
CA PHE A 58 -4.67 5.80 9.01
C PHE A 58 -3.48 6.76 9.19
N GLY A 59 -2.52 6.78 8.25
CA GLY A 59 -1.32 7.62 8.36
C GLY A 59 -0.32 7.14 9.42
N ILE A 60 -0.57 6.02 10.08
CA ILE A 60 0.29 5.52 11.16
C ILE A 60 1.49 4.76 10.55
N ARG A 61 2.69 5.30 10.78
CA ARG A 61 3.95 4.65 10.36
C ARG A 61 4.25 3.41 11.21
N ARG A 62 5.06 2.52 10.65
CA ARG A 62 5.48 1.26 11.30
C ARG A 62 6.06 1.44 12.70
N SER A 63 6.93 2.44 12.91
CA SER A 63 7.53 2.70 14.23
C SER A 63 6.46 3.00 15.27
N LYS A 64 5.54 3.93 14.96
CA LYS A 64 4.45 4.29 15.86
C LYS A 64 3.49 3.13 16.10
N ALA A 65 3.22 2.34 15.06
CA ALA A 65 2.40 1.14 15.20
C ALA A 65 2.99 0.14 16.19
N TYR A 66 4.33 -0.05 16.21
CA TYR A 66 4.97 -0.90 17.21
C TYR A 66 4.81 -0.36 18.63
N GLU A 67 4.99 0.94 18.84
CA GLU A 67 4.74 1.57 20.15
C GLU A 67 3.31 1.35 20.63
N LEU A 68 2.33 1.50 19.74
CA LEU A 68 0.91 1.33 20.08
C LEU A 68 0.53 -0.12 20.36
N ILE A 69 1.18 -1.07 19.67
CA ILE A 69 1.02 -2.50 19.93
C ILE A 69 1.65 -2.86 21.29
N ASP A 70 2.84 -2.35 21.59
CA ASP A 70 3.55 -2.59 22.85
C ASP A 70 2.81 -1.98 24.04
N ALA A 71 2.24 -0.79 23.86
CA ALA A 71 1.36 -0.13 24.83
C ALA A 71 -0.02 -0.79 24.97
N GLY A 72 -0.32 -1.85 24.21
CA GLY A 72 -1.59 -2.57 24.26
C GLY A 72 -2.80 -1.78 23.74
N LYS A 73 -2.59 -0.67 23.04
CA LYS A 73 -3.65 0.19 22.49
C LYS A 73 -4.28 -0.37 21.23
N ILE A 74 -3.52 -1.16 20.45
CA ILE A 74 -3.98 -1.74 19.18
C ILE A 74 -3.68 -3.24 19.17
N LYS A 75 -4.67 -4.04 18.75
CA LYS A 75 -4.55 -5.50 18.65
C LYS A 75 -3.81 -5.90 17.37
N SER A 76 -2.92 -6.88 17.47
CA SER A 76 -2.23 -7.47 16.31
C SER A 76 -1.99 -8.97 16.50
N VAL A 77 -1.95 -9.70 15.39
CA VAL A 77 -1.74 -11.16 15.36
C VAL A 77 -0.58 -11.49 14.40
N ALA A 78 0.31 -12.39 14.82
CA ALA A 78 1.39 -12.89 13.98
C ALA A 78 0.95 -14.20 13.31
N VAL A 79 0.68 -14.16 12.01
CA VAL A 79 0.36 -15.34 11.20
C VAL A 79 1.65 -15.96 10.70
N ARG A 80 1.90 -17.22 11.09
CA ARG A 80 3.10 -17.97 10.73
C ARG A 80 2.71 -19.36 10.25
N LYS A 81 3.39 -19.85 9.21
CA LYS A 81 3.32 -21.27 8.83
C LYS A 81 3.97 -22.11 9.94
N LYS A 82 3.40 -23.27 10.24
CA LYS A 82 3.97 -24.21 11.22
C LYS A 82 5.44 -24.52 10.86
N GLY A 83 6.34 -24.42 11.84
CA GLY A 83 7.78 -24.63 11.66
C GLY A 83 8.56 -23.45 11.09
N SER A 84 7.90 -22.33 10.73
CA SER A 84 8.59 -21.13 10.23
C SER A 84 8.98 -20.18 11.36
N ARG A 85 10.24 -19.71 11.34
CA ARG A 85 10.75 -18.72 12.30
C ARG A 85 10.15 -17.32 12.09
N ALA A 86 9.83 -16.98 10.83
CA ALA A 86 9.26 -15.69 10.44
C ALA A 86 7.83 -15.85 9.92
N GLY A 87 7.05 -14.77 10.01
CA GLY A 87 5.75 -14.66 9.37
C GLY A 87 5.26 -13.22 9.37
N ILE A 88 3.99 -13.04 9.02
CA ILE A 88 3.40 -11.73 8.76
C ILE A 88 2.61 -11.29 9.98
N ARG A 89 2.83 -10.05 10.42
CA ARG A 89 1.99 -9.43 11.45
C ARG A 89 0.83 -8.72 10.79
N LEU A 90 -0.37 -9.12 11.15
CA LEU A 90 -1.62 -8.50 10.77
C LEU A 90 -2.14 -7.66 11.93
N ILE A 91 -2.70 -6.50 11.61
CA ILE A 91 -3.17 -5.51 12.57
C ILE A 91 -4.68 -5.45 12.47
N ASN A 92 -5.37 -5.49 13.61
CA ASN A 92 -6.82 -5.36 13.65
C ASN A 92 -7.20 -3.88 13.46
N PHE A 93 -7.84 -3.56 12.35
CA PHE A 93 -8.24 -2.18 12.02
C PHE A 93 -9.41 -1.67 12.85
N ASN A 94 -10.24 -2.55 13.41
CA ASN A 94 -11.29 -2.12 14.32
C ASN A 94 -10.69 -1.51 15.59
N SER A 95 -9.70 -2.18 16.19
CA SER A 95 -9.00 -1.63 17.37
C SER A 95 -8.25 -0.33 17.09
N VAL A 96 -7.72 -0.15 15.86
CA VAL A 96 -7.11 1.14 15.46
C VAL A 96 -8.17 2.25 15.44
N ARG A 97 -9.36 1.97 14.89
CA ARG A 97 -10.46 2.95 14.81
C ARG A 97 -11.03 3.29 16.18
N GLU A 98 -11.12 2.31 17.07
CA GLU A 98 -11.51 2.53 18.47
C GLU A 98 -10.51 3.47 19.15
N PHE A 99 -9.22 3.16 19.05
CA PHE A 99 -8.17 4.02 19.58
C PHE A 99 -8.24 5.45 19.05
N LEU A 100 -8.41 5.65 17.74
CA LEU A 100 -8.51 6.99 17.16
C LEU A 100 -9.74 7.76 17.70
N ARG A 101 -10.90 7.10 17.76
CA ARG A 101 -12.13 7.70 18.28
C ARG A 101 -12.01 8.09 19.76
N GLU A 102 -11.36 7.27 20.58
CA GLU A 102 -11.09 7.58 21.98
C GLU A 102 -10.20 8.83 22.11
N ASN A 103 -9.16 8.96 21.29
CA ASN A 103 -8.27 10.13 21.35
C ASN A 103 -8.93 11.40 20.81
N GLU A 104 -9.80 11.30 19.80
CA GLU A 104 -10.58 12.43 19.31
C GLU A 104 -11.58 12.96 20.35
N ALA A 105 -12.17 12.07 21.15
CA ALA A 105 -13.17 12.44 22.18
C ALA A 105 -12.58 13.14 23.42
N HIS A 106 -11.26 13.11 23.59
CA HIS A 106 -10.55 13.73 24.72
C HIS A 106 -9.75 14.99 24.34
N GLY A 107 -9.96 15.50 23.12
CA GLY A 107 -9.34 16.72 22.59
C GLY A 107 -10.14 17.99 22.83
#